data_AF-A0A0F5L450-F1
#
_entry.id   AF-A0A0F5L450-F1
#
_cell.length_a   1.000
_cell.length_b   1.000
_cell.length_c   1.000
_cell.angle_alpha   90.00
_cell.angle_beta   90.00
_cell.angle_gamma   90.00
#
_symmetry.space_group_name_H-M   'P 1'
#
loop_
_entity.id
_entity.type
_entity.pdbx_description
1 polymer ?
#
loop_
_entity_poly.entity_id
_entity_poly.type
_entity_poly.pdbx_seq_one_letter_code
_entity_poly.pdbx_strand_id
1 'polypeptide(L)'
;MSTLQQMRDEGYSLTIHCAGRVGVTCNHNWRAKWDQLIQYFGLEFDLSPETRARFLRRFRCEKCGSRAYTVMMSPPSKYEKSQSPWASHGYVVGHPEPPSAPFAKKYDRLLAEQDRLDSAWRAAAREREERIHAASNARAKMIREIDEARAKGIFLIGPPSPHLHKKGRPPMKG
;
A
#
# COMPACT_ATOMS: atom_id res chain seq x y z
N MET A 1 19.02 19.68 7.87
CA MET A 1 18.35 18.37 7.99
C MET A 1 17.91 18.24 9.42
N SER A 2 16.68 17.78 9.69
CA SER A 2 16.15 17.79 11.05
C SER A 2 16.41 16.47 11.77
N THR A 3 16.99 16.51 12.98
CA THR A 3 17.17 15.32 13.83
C THR A 3 15.85 14.89 14.48
N LEU A 4 15.78 13.67 15.01
CA LEU A 4 14.60 13.23 15.78
C LEU A 4 14.31 14.15 16.97
N GLN A 5 15.35 14.69 17.62
CA GLN A 5 15.18 15.68 18.69
C GLN A 5 14.50 16.96 18.17
N GLN A 6 15.00 17.53 17.07
CA GLN A 6 14.40 18.73 16.47
C GLN A 6 12.95 18.49 16.05
N MET A 7 12.66 17.34 15.44
CA MET A 7 11.29 16.99 15.05
C MET A 7 10.33 16.86 16.25
N ARG A 8 10.80 16.29 17.36
CA ARG A 8 10.02 16.20 18.61
C ARG A 8 9.78 17.60 19.19
N ASP A 9 10.83 18.39 19.32
CA ASP A 9 10.78 19.70 19.96
C ASP A 9 9.96 20.72 19.13
N GLU A 10 10.00 20.58 17.81
CA GLU A 10 9.15 21.31 16.87
C GLU A 10 7.70 20.79 16.84
N GLY A 11 7.40 19.64 17.44
CA GLY A 11 6.05 19.09 17.53
C GLY A 11 5.54 18.44 16.25
N TYR A 12 6.43 17.94 15.39
CA TYR A 12 6.02 17.13 14.25
C TYR A 12 5.32 15.84 14.71
N SER A 13 4.58 15.21 13.82
CA SER A 13 4.11 13.84 14.02
C SER A 13 4.62 12.93 12.90
N LEU A 14 4.93 11.68 13.27
CA LEU A 14 5.43 10.68 12.33
C LEU A 14 4.45 9.51 12.24
N THR A 15 3.93 9.29 11.03
CA THR A 15 3.06 8.16 10.70
C THR A 15 3.83 7.15 9.87
N ILE A 16 3.81 5.88 10.28
CA ILE A 16 4.48 4.77 9.60
C ILE A 16 3.44 3.94 8.87
N HIS A 17 3.69 3.62 7.60
CA HIS A 17 2.75 2.89 6.76
C HIS A 17 3.23 1.46 6.46
N CYS A 18 2.32 0.50 6.63
CA CYS A 18 2.55 -0.92 6.33
C CYS A 18 2.52 -1.19 4.83
N ALA A 19 3.50 -1.95 4.32
CA ALA A 19 3.60 -2.31 2.90
C ALA A 19 2.50 -3.29 2.42
N GLY A 20 1.85 -3.98 3.35
CA GLY A 20 1.04 -5.16 3.04
C GLY A 20 1.91 -6.38 2.76
N ARG A 21 1.30 -7.53 2.49
CA ARG A 21 1.99 -8.72 1.95
C ARG A 21 1.68 -8.82 0.46
N VAL A 22 2.52 -9.51 -0.29
CA VAL A 22 2.24 -9.79 -1.70
C VAL A 22 0.87 -10.47 -1.79
N GLY A 23 -0.08 -9.83 -2.49
CA GLY A 23 -1.46 -10.31 -2.64
C GLY A 23 -2.45 -9.88 -1.53
N VAL A 24 -2.01 -9.18 -0.48
CA VAL A 24 -2.90 -8.70 0.61
C VAL A 24 -2.54 -7.27 1.03
N THR A 25 -3.44 -6.32 0.78
CA THR A 25 -3.33 -4.94 1.29
C THR A 25 -3.73 -4.90 2.76
N CYS A 26 -2.77 -4.59 3.64
CA CYS A 26 -3.05 -4.42 5.06
C CYS A 26 -3.52 -2.99 5.36
N ASN A 27 -3.01 -2.00 4.62
CA ASN A 27 -3.28 -0.55 4.76
C ASN A 27 -3.18 0.04 6.18
N HIS A 28 -2.69 -0.74 7.15
CA HIS A 28 -2.48 -0.29 8.51
C HIS A 28 -1.39 0.77 8.55
N ASN A 29 -1.66 1.83 9.28
CA ASN A 29 -0.69 2.85 9.62
C ASN A 29 -0.76 3.10 11.12
N TRP A 30 0.32 3.60 11.70
CA TRP A 30 0.35 3.95 13.11
C TRP A 30 1.28 5.13 13.34
N ARG A 31 0.99 5.89 14.39
CA ARG A 31 1.83 7.01 14.82
C ARG A 31 2.87 6.50 15.81
N ALA A 32 4.14 6.72 15.51
CA ALA A 32 5.22 6.37 16.42
C ALA A 32 5.39 7.48 17.46
N LYS A 33 5.52 7.11 18.73
CA LYS A 33 5.83 8.07 19.79
C LYS A 33 7.30 8.48 19.69
N TRP A 34 7.59 9.78 19.74
CA TRP A 34 8.95 10.29 19.64
C TRP A 34 9.88 9.72 20.71
N ASP A 35 9.41 9.55 21.94
CA ASP A 35 10.22 8.98 23.03
C ASP A 35 10.70 7.56 22.70
N GLN A 36 9.85 6.75 22.08
CA GLN A 36 10.22 5.41 21.64
C GLN A 36 11.24 5.47 20.50
N LEU A 37 11.04 6.36 19.52
CA LEU A 37 11.99 6.53 18.42
C LEU A 37 13.36 6.98 18.91
N ILE A 38 13.40 7.95 19.81
CA ILE A 38 14.63 8.47 20.42
C ILE A 38 15.33 7.38 21.23
N GLN A 39 14.60 6.56 21.98
CA GLN A 39 15.17 5.44 22.73
C GLN A 39 15.87 4.42 21.82
N TYR A 40 15.32 4.12 20.64
CA TYR A 40 15.88 3.10 19.73
C TYR A 40 16.95 3.62 18.79
N PHE A 41 16.88 4.88 18.36
CA PHE A 41 17.75 5.44 17.32
C PHE A 41 18.71 6.52 17.85
N GLY A 42 18.44 7.10 19.01
CA GLY A 42 19.17 8.24 19.56
C GLY A 42 18.54 9.58 19.16
N LEU A 43 18.84 10.62 19.95
CA LEU A 43 18.38 12.00 19.74
C LEU A 43 18.86 12.59 18.41
N GLU A 44 20.14 12.35 18.11
CA GLU A 44 20.86 12.86 16.94
C GLU A 44 20.63 12.05 15.66
N PHE A 45 19.69 11.10 15.68
CA PHE A 45 19.40 10.34 14.47
C PHE A 45 18.79 11.25 13.42
N ASP A 46 19.44 11.33 12.26
CA ASP A 46 18.96 12.06 11.10
C ASP A 46 18.02 11.16 10.28
N LEU A 47 16.85 11.67 9.93
CA LEU A 47 15.85 10.98 9.08
C LEU A 47 15.94 11.45 7.63
N SER A 48 17.16 11.55 7.11
CA SER A 48 17.45 11.90 5.72
C SER A 48 17.09 10.77 4.75
N PRO A 49 17.02 11.04 3.43
CA PRO A 49 16.82 10.00 2.42
C PRO A 49 17.80 8.83 2.51
N GLU A 50 19.07 9.11 2.89
CA GLU A 50 20.15 8.13 3.00
C GLU A 50 19.95 7.15 4.17
N THR A 51 19.42 7.64 5.30
CA THR A 51 19.20 6.85 6.53
C THR A 51 17.79 6.27 6.61
N ARG A 52 16.82 6.83 5.87
CA ARG A 52 15.39 6.44 5.87
C ARG A 52 15.17 4.95 5.60
N ALA A 53 15.95 4.36 4.69
CA ALA A 53 15.85 2.91 4.43
C ALA A 53 16.25 2.07 5.66
N ARG A 54 17.26 2.50 6.41
CA ARG A 54 17.70 1.85 7.65
C ARG A 54 16.67 2.01 8.75
N PHE A 55 16.09 3.20 8.86
CA PHE A 55 14.99 3.50 9.78
C PHE A 55 13.79 2.57 9.53
N LEU A 56 13.27 2.52 8.30
CA LEU A 56 12.09 1.73 7.94
C LEU A 56 12.27 0.23 8.16
N ARG A 57 13.48 -0.31 7.99
CA ARG A 57 13.79 -1.74 8.20
C ARG A 57 13.56 -2.23 9.63
N ARG A 58 13.54 -1.34 10.62
CA ARG A 58 13.30 -1.69 12.03
C ARG A 58 11.82 -1.84 12.39
N PHE A 59 10.92 -1.39 11.51
CA PHE A 59 9.49 -1.43 11.77
C PHE A 59 8.83 -2.64 11.11
N ARG A 60 7.95 -3.29 11.87
CA ARG A 60 7.04 -4.31 11.38
C ARG A 60 5.61 -3.97 11.81
N CYS A 61 4.67 -4.22 10.92
CA CYS A 61 3.25 -4.06 11.19
C CYS A 61 2.81 -5.14 12.19
N GLU A 62 2.19 -4.73 13.29
CA GLU A 62 1.63 -5.65 14.28
C GLU A 62 0.48 -6.50 13.74
N LYS A 63 -0.27 -6.00 12.74
CA LYS A 63 -1.43 -6.70 12.17
C LYS A 63 -1.04 -7.83 11.22
N CYS A 64 -0.09 -7.58 10.32
CA CYS A 64 0.25 -8.53 9.26
C CYS A 64 1.73 -8.96 9.24
N GLY A 65 2.57 -8.44 10.13
CA GLY A 65 4.00 -8.75 10.22
C GLY A 65 4.88 -8.21 9.08
N SER A 66 4.29 -7.53 8.09
CA SER A 66 5.02 -6.92 6.97
C SER A 66 5.88 -5.75 7.41
N ARG A 67 6.89 -5.43 6.61
CA ARG A 67 7.74 -4.25 6.82
C ARG A 67 6.98 -2.95 6.55
N ALA A 68 7.44 -1.88 7.16
CA ALA A 68 7.05 -0.53 6.75
C ALA A 68 7.67 -0.21 5.39
N TYR A 69 6.92 0.45 4.50
CA TYR A 69 7.45 0.89 3.20
C TYR A 69 7.72 2.40 3.16
N THR A 70 7.01 3.18 3.98
CA THR A 70 7.19 4.63 4.01
C THR A 70 6.82 5.21 5.36
N VAL A 71 7.29 6.43 5.59
CA VAL A 71 6.91 7.31 6.68
C VAL A 71 6.35 8.62 6.12
N MET A 72 5.34 9.16 6.78
CA MET A 72 4.78 10.48 6.53
C MET A 72 5.02 11.34 7.76
N MET A 73 5.65 12.49 7.54
CA MET A 73 5.78 13.52 8.56
C MET A 73 4.68 14.56 8.38
N SER A 74 4.03 14.95 9.47
CA SER A 74 3.09 16.06 9.48
C SER A 74 3.58 17.15 10.44
N PRO A 75 3.56 18.43 10.03
CA PRO A 75 4.04 19.53 10.87
C PRO A 75 3.17 19.74 12.12
N PRO A 76 3.70 20.42 13.16
CA PRO A 76 2.94 20.80 14.35
C PRO A 76 1.70 21.60 13.98
N SER A 77 0.64 21.31 14.69
CA SER A 77 -0.70 21.73 14.34
C SER A 77 -1.09 23.13 14.78
N LYS A 78 -0.42 24.14 14.23
CA LYS A 78 -1.05 25.48 14.12
C LYS A 78 -2.11 25.52 12.98
N TYR A 79 -2.23 24.40 12.27
CA TYR A 79 -3.13 24.17 11.12
C TYR A 79 -4.10 22.98 11.33
N GLU A 80 -4.19 22.37 12.52
CA GLU A 80 -5.22 21.32 12.81
C GLU A 80 -6.59 21.96 13.05
N LYS A 81 -7.26 22.35 11.97
CA LYS A 81 -8.73 22.28 11.91
C LYS A 81 -9.21 21.20 10.95
N SER A 82 -8.35 20.24 10.62
CA SER A 82 -8.69 19.14 9.71
C SER A 82 -8.04 17.85 10.17
N GLN A 83 -8.46 17.34 11.33
CA GLN A 83 -8.41 15.91 11.58
C GLN A 83 -9.76 15.33 11.19
N SER A 84 -9.87 14.86 9.95
CA SER A 84 -10.88 13.87 9.59
C SER A 84 -10.15 12.58 9.17
N PRO A 85 -10.59 11.37 9.60
CA PRO A 85 -9.81 10.14 9.47
C PRO A 85 -9.67 9.60 8.03
N TRP A 86 -10.05 10.37 7.02
CA TRP A 86 -10.21 9.92 5.63
C TRP A 86 -9.57 10.82 4.57
N ALA A 87 -8.74 11.79 4.94
CA ALA A 87 -8.15 12.73 4.00
C ALA A 87 -6.94 12.16 3.23
N SER A 88 -7.16 11.16 2.37
CA SER A 88 -6.21 10.75 1.33
C SER A 88 -6.31 11.61 0.06
N HIS A 89 -7.24 12.54 -0.01
CA HIS A 89 -7.31 13.59 -1.01
C HIS A 89 -7.69 14.89 -0.29
N GLY A 90 -6.71 15.75 -0.03
CA GLY A 90 -6.93 17.04 0.60
C GLY A 90 -7.61 18.03 -0.33
N TYR A 91 -8.92 17.88 -0.54
CA TYR A 91 -9.77 19.04 -0.80
C TYR A 91 -10.34 19.48 0.54
N VAL A 92 -9.96 20.68 0.97
CA VAL A 92 -10.59 21.37 2.08
C VAL A 92 -12.03 21.64 1.68
N VAL A 93 -12.98 20.80 2.12
CA VAL A 93 -14.41 21.12 2.07
C VAL A 93 -14.73 21.99 3.29
N GLY A 94 -14.13 23.17 3.35
CA GLY A 94 -14.95 24.30 3.73
C GLY A 94 -15.81 24.54 2.51
N HIS A 95 -17.15 24.57 2.64
CA HIS A 95 -17.96 25.08 1.54
C HIS A 95 -17.34 26.41 1.15
N PRO A 96 -16.72 26.53 -0.05
CA PRO A 96 -16.31 27.85 -0.49
C PRO A 96 -17.60 28.63 -0.52
N GLU A 97 -17.63 29.78 0.17
CA GLU A 97 -18.71 30.74 -0.07
C GLU A 97 -18.89 30.83 -1.59
N PRO A 98 -20.15 30.78 -2.07
CA PRO A 98 -20.39 30.72 -3.50
C PRO A 98 -19.55 31.82 -4.15
N PRO A 99 -18.72 31.46 -5.14
CA PRO A 99 -17.81 32.41 -5.74
C PRO A 99 -18.60 33.65 -6.16
N SER A 100 -18.08 34.85 -5.92
CA SER A 100 -18.72 36.08 -6.38
C SER A 100 -19.14 35.94 -7.85
N ALA A 101 -20.27 36.55 -8.25
CA ALA A 101 -20.98 36.32 -9.51
C ALA A 101 -20.13 36.01 -10.79
N PRO A 102 -18.95 36.62 -11.04
CA PRO A 102 -18.10 36.24 -12.19
C PRO A 102 -17.43 34.86 -12.12
N PHE A 103 -17.32 34.22 -10.95
CA PHE A 103 -16.65 32.93 -10.77
C PHE A 103 -17.59 31.70 -10.80
N ALA A 104 -18.90 31.88 -10.63
CA ALA A 104 -19.87 30.78 -10.63
C ALA A 104 -19.90 30.01 -11.96
N LYS A 105 -19.92 30.72 -13.10
CA LYS A 105 -19.88 30.09 -14.44
C LYS A 105 -18.62 29.27 -14.69
N LYS A 106 -17.47 29.71 -14.15
CA LYS A 106 -16.21 28.98 -14.28
C LYS A 106 -16.22 27.73 -13.41
N TYR A 107 -16.82 27.82 -12.22
CA TYR A 107 -16.97 26.70 -11.30
C TYR A 107 -17.89 25.61 -11.87
N ASP A 108 -19.05 25.98 -12.42
CA ASP A 108 -20.00 25.03 -13.04
C ASP A 108 -19.37 24.27 -14.22
N ARG A 109 -18.56 24.97 -15.02
CA ARG A 109 -17.81 24.34 -16.13
C ARG A 109 -16.78 23.33 -15.62
N LEU A 110 -16.09 23.64 -14.51
CA LEU A 110 -15.10 22.74 -13.93
C LEU A 110 -15.76 21.49 -13.32
N LEU A 111 -16.90 21.64 -12.66
CA LEU A 111 -17.68 20.51 -12.14
C LEU A 111 -18.16 19.59 -13.27
N ALA A 112 -18.72 20.16 -14.35
CA ALA A 112 -19.18 19.38 -15.49
C ALA A 112 -18.02 18.62 -16.18
N GLU A 113 -16.83 19.21 -16.24
CA GLU A 113 -15.64 18.54 -16.77
C GLU A 113 -15.14 17.43 -15.84
N GLN A 114 -15.18 17.66 -14.52
CA GLN A 114 -14.82 16.64 -13.53
C GLN A 114 -15.75 15.42 -13.63
N ASP A 115 -17.06 15.62 -13.72
CA ASP A 115 -18.04 14.54 -13.88
C ASP A 115 -17.81 13.73 -15.17
N ARG A 116 -17.42 14.40 -16.26
CA ARG A 116 -17.06 13.73 -17.52
C ARG A 116 -15.84 12.84 -17.38
N LEU A 117 -14.79 13.36 -16.76
CA LEU A 117 -13.57 12.58 -16.50
C LEU A 117 -13.87 11.40 -15.58
N ASP A 118 -14.54 11.61 -14.46
CA ASP A 118 -14.89 10.54 -13.52
C ASP A 118 -15.74 9.44 -14.17
N SER A 119 -16.67 9.82 -15.06
CA SER A 119 -17.47 8.86 -15.82
C SER A 119 -16.62 8.03 -16.78
N ALA A 120 -15.66 8.65 -17.48
CA ALA A 120 -14.73 7.95 -18.37
C ALA A 120 -13.82 6.99 -17.59
N TRP A 121 -13.30 7.41 -16.44
CA TRP A 121 -12.47 6.58 -15.57
C TRP A 121 -13.24 5.36 -15.03
N ARG A 122 -14.49 5.54 -14.59
CA ARG A 122 -15.36 4.43 -14.16
C ARG A 122 -15.65 3.45 -15.28
N ALA A 123 -15.86 3.93 -16.51
CA ALA A 123 -16.06 3.07 -17.67
C ALA A 123 -14.82 2.23 -17.99
N ALA A 124 -13.63 2.85 -18.03
CA ALA A 124 -12.37 2.16 -18.27
C ALA A 124 -12.00 1.16 -17.16
N ALA A 125 -12.35 1.48 -15.91
CA ALA A 125 -12.15 0.59 -14.77
C ALA A 125 -12.98 -0.68 -14.91
N ARG A 126 -14.26 -0.58 -15.29
CA ARG A 126 -15.13 -1.74 -15.55
C ARG A 126 -14.57 -2.64 -16.64
N GLU A 127 -14.13 -2.08 -17.77
CA GLU A 127 -13.54 -2.85 -18.87
C GLU A 127 -12.25 -3.58 -18.44
N ARG A 128 -11.44 -2.96 -17.57
CA ARG A 128 -10.25 -3.60 -17.01
C ARG A 128 -10.61 -4.74 -16.07
N GLU A 129 -11.62 -4.55 -15.22
CA GLU A 129 -12.09 -5.56 -14.27
C GLU A 129 -12.68 -6.77 -14.99
N GLU A 130 -13.47 -6.56 -16.04
CA GLU A 130 -14.00 -7.63 -16.90
C GLU A 130 -12.89 -8.44 -17.56
N ARG A 131 -11.83 -7.79 -18.08
CA ARG A 131 -10.67 -8.49 -18.65
C ARG A 131 -9.92 -9.33 -17.62
N ILE A 132 -9.75 -8.81 -16.40
CA ILE A 132 -9.09 -9.55 -15.31
C ILE A 132 -9.94 -10.77 -14.92
N HIS A 133 -11.25 -10.60 -14.80
CA HIS A 133 -12.17 -11.67 -14.45
C HIS A 133 -12.21 -12.75 -15.54
N ALA A 134 -12.26 -12.37 -16.82
CA ALA A 134 -12.19 -13.29 -17.95
C ALA A 134 -10.87 -14.10 -17.96
N ALA A 135 -9.73 -13.44 -17.71
CA ALA A 135 -8.43 -14.09 -17.61
C ALA A 135 -8.34 -15.05 -16.40
N SER A 136 -8.94 -14.67 -15.26
CA SER A 136 -9.02 -15.52 -14.07
C SER A 136 -9.85 -16.78 -14.34
N ASN A 137 -11.01 -16.64 -14.98
CA ASN A 137 -11.87 -17.76 -15.36
C ASN A 137 -11.20 -18.69 -16.38
N ALA A 138 -10.48 -18.14 -17.36
CA ALA A 138 -9.71 -18.93 -18.32
C ALA A 138 -8.60 -19.75 -17.63
N ARG A 139 -7.87 -19.15 -16.68
CA ARG A 139 -6.87 -19.88 -15.87
C ARG A 139 -7.50 -20.96 -15.01
N ALA A 140 -8.61 -20.66 -14.35
CA ALA A 140 -9.32 -21.64 -13.53
C ALA A 140 -9.82 -22.83 -14.36
N LYS A 141 -10.31 -22.58 -15.59
CA LYS A 141 -10.70 -23.63 -16.53
C LYS A 141 -9.51 -24.49 -16.93
N MET A 142 -8.38 -23.89 -17.31
CA MET A 142 -7.16 -24.63 -17.68
C MET A 142 -6.65 -25.51 -16.53
N ILE A 143 -6.70 -25.02 -15.28
CA ILE A 143 -6.29 -25.81 -14.11
C ILE A 143 -7.22 -27.03 -13.93
N ARG A 144 -8.54 -26.84 -14.05
CA ARG A 144 -9.51 -27.95 -13.97
C ARG A 144 -9.27 -29.00 -15.05
N GLU A 145 -9.02 -28.57 -16.29
CA GLU A 145 -8.70 -29.49 -17.40
C GLU A 145 -7.41 -30.28 -17.14
N ILE A 146 -6.37 -29.64 -16.58
CA ILE A 146 -5.13 -30.31 -16.18
C ILE A 146 -5.38 -31.33 -15.06
N ASP A 147 -6.18 -30.98 -14.05
CA ASP A 147 -6.49 -31.87 -12.93
C ASP A 147 -7.37 -33.05 -13.38
N GLU A 148 -8.32 -32.83 -14.28
CA GLU A 148 -9.11 -33.91 -14.90
C GLU A 148 -8.24 -34.84 -15.76
N ALA A 149 -7.31 -34.29 -16.54
CA ALA A 149 -6.36 -35.09 -17.32
C ALA A 149 -5.45 -35.95 -16.42
N ARG A 150 -4.98 -35.37 -15.29
CA ARG A 150 -4.23 -36.10 -14.26
C ARG A 150 -5.06 -37.22 -13.63
N ALA A 151 -6.32 -36.96 -13.27
CA ALA A 151 -7.22 -37.95 -12.69
C ALA A 151 -7.52 -39.11 -13.65
N LYS A 152 -7.57 -38.84 -14.96
CA LYS A 152 -7.75 -39.84 -16.02
C LYS A 152 -6.47 -40.60 -16.39
N GLY A 153 -5.36 -40.37 -15.68
CA GLY A 153 -4.09 -41.05 -15.94
C GLY A 153 -3.38 -40.60 -17.22
N ILE A 154 -3.83 -39.51 -17.85
CA ILE A 154 -3.17 -38.91 -19.01
C ILE A 154 -1.98 -38.12 -18.46
N PHE A 155 -0.81 -38.76 -18.40
CA PHE A 155 0.46 -38.10 -18.08
C PHE A 155 0.76 -37.03 -19.13
N LEU A 156 0.33 -35.79 -18.89
CA LEU A 156 0.85 -34.63 -19.60
C LEU A 156 2.33 -34.51 -19.24
N ILE A 157 3.19 -34.95 -20.16
CA ILE A 157 4.65 -34.82 -20.11
C ILE A 157 4.99 -33.32 -20.04
N GLY A 158 5.21 -32.80 -18.83
CA GLY A 158 5.86 -31.51 -18.59
C GLY A 158 7.34 -31.75 -18.21
N PRO A 159 8.23 -30.77 -18.42
CA PRO A 159 9.65 -30.95 -18.15
C PRO A 159 9.87 -31.34 -16.69
N PRO A 160 10.74 -32.33 -16.41
CA PRO A 160 10.90 -32.88 -15.07
C PRO A 160 11.35 -31.78 -14.11
N SER A 161 10.57 -31.59 -13.04
CA SER A 161 10.96 -30.69 -11.95
C SER A 161 12.21 -31.26 -11.27
N PRO A 162 13.36 -30.57 -11.29
CA PRO A 162 14.64 -31.10 -10.78
C PRO A 162 14.63 -31.37 -9.27
N HIS A 163 13.61 -30.89 -8.56
CA HIS A 163 13.56 -30.89 -7.10
C HIS A 163 12.66 -31.97 -6.49
N LEU A 164 11.86 -32.70 -7.29
CA LEU A 164 10.94 -33.73 -6.78
C LEU A 164 11.56 -35.13 -6.69
N HIS A 165 12.77 -35.35 -7.22
CA HIS A 165 13.48 -36.65 -7.16
C HIS A 165 14.83 -36.56 -6.45
N LYS A 166 14.89 -36.05 -5.22
CA LYS A 166 15.99 -36.42 -4.31
C LYS A 166 15.69 -37.80 -3.75
N LYS A 167 16.17 -38.84 -4.44
CA LYS A 167 16.08 -40.24 -4.01
C LYS A 167 16.77 -40.44 -2.65
N GLY A 168 16.03 -41.06 -1.74
CA GLY A 168 16.42 -41.92 -0.61
C GLY A 168 17.78 -41.73 0.07
N ARG A 169 17.75 -41.40 1.37
CA ARG A 169 18.79 -41.88 2.30
C ARG A 169 18.67 -43.42 2.39
N PRO A 170 19.75 -44.18 2.24
CA PRO A 170 19.72 -45.60 2.62
C PRO A 170 19.63 -45.73 4.15
N PRO A 171 19.01 -46.80 4.68
CA PRO A 171 18.97 -47.04 6.12
C PRO A 171 20.38 -47.36 6.62
N MET A 172 20.84 -46.62 7.63
CA MET A 172 22.05 -46.99 8.37
C MET A 172 21.74 -48.23 9.22
N LYS A 173 22.44 -49.33 8.94
CA LYS A 173 22.65 -50.42 9.90
C LYS A 173 23.93 -50.11 10.68
N GLY A 174 23.85 -50.15 12.00
CA GLY A 174 24.94 -50.02 12.95
C GLY A 174 24.38 -50.22 14.35
#